data_AF-A0A849FE94-F1
#
_entry.id   AF-A0A849FE94-F1
#
_cell.length_a   1.000
_cell.length_b   1.000
_cell.length_c   1.000
_cell.angle_alpha   90.00
_cell.angle_beta   90.00
_cell.angle_gamma   90.00
#
_symmetry.space_group_name_H-M   'P 1'
#
loop_
_entity.id
_entity.type
_entity.pdbx_description
1 polymer ?
#
loop_
_entity_poly.entity_id
_entity_poly.type
_entity_poly.pdbx_seq_one_letter_code
_entity_poly.pdbx_strand_id
1 'polypeptide(L)' 'MDTHYRDRRKIDPTQGDMLADNTPNDADRVEIGPTVLALREWEAAGLTLPDLQAMR' A
#
# COMPACT_ATOMS: atom_id res chain seq x y z
N MET A 1 25.07 4.77 0.97
CA MET A 1 24.16 4.69 -0.18
C MET A 1 23.01 5.60 0.15
N ASP A 2 22.98 6.79 -0.44
CA ASP A 2 21.91 7.75 -0.21
C ASP A 2 20.65 7.23 -0.89
N THR A 3 19.65 6.83 -0.11
CA THR A 3 18.35 6.41 -0.63
C THR A 3 17.55 7.68 -0.90
N HIS A 4 17.50 8.13 -2.15
CA HIS A 4 16.65 9.27 -2.47
C HIS A 4 15.18 8.83 -2.39
N TYR A 5 14.29 9.74 -2.01
CA TYR A 5 12.83 9.51 -2.08
C TYR A 5 12.36 9.12 -3.49
N ARG A 6 13.14 9.49 -4.52
CA ARG A 6 12.94 9.09 -5.92
C ARG A 6 13.25 7.61 -6.18
N ASP A 7 14.09 7.01 -5.33
CA ASP A 7 14.61 5.65 -5.51
C ASP A 7 13.66 4.57 -4.97
N ARG A 8 12.64 4.95 -4.18
CA ARG A 8 11.56 4.03 -3.76
C ARG A 8 10.27 4.36 -4.50
N ARG A 9 9.87 3.46 -5.40
CA ARG A 9 8.67 3.61 -6.22
C ARG A 9 7.44 3.21 -5.41
N LYS A 10 6.59 4.17 -5.05
CA LYS A 10 5.32 3.91 -4.35
C LYS A 10 4.32 3.17 -5.25
N ILE A 11 3.50 2.31 -4.64
CA ILE A 11 2.31 1.74 -5.30
C ILE A 11 1.27 2.83 -5.49
N ASP A 12 0.99 3.58 -4.42
CA ASP A 12 0.11 4.74 -4.43
C ASP A 12 0.90 6.02 -4.12
N PRO A 13 1.11 6.91 -5.11
CA PRO A 13 1.81 8.18 -4.91
C PRO A 13 1.11 9.14 -3.95
N THR A 14 -0.18 8.94 -3.68
CA THR A 14 -0.99 9.83 -2.82
C THR A 14 -0.90 9.47 -1.33
N GLN A 15 -0.38 8.28 -1.01
CA GLN A 15 -0.25 7.80 0.36
C GLN A 15 1.18 7.92 0.91
N GLY A 16 1.30 7.73 2.23
CA GLY A 16 2.57 7.73 2.96
C GLY A 16 3.39 6.46 2.70
N ASP A 17 4.16 6.04 3.70
CA ASP A 17 5.03 4.85 3.61
C ASP A 17 4.27 3.52 3.75
N MET A 18 3.03 3.56 4.24
CA MET A 18 2.15 2.41 4.39
C MET A 18 0.87 2.59 3.57
N LEU A 19 0.33 1.49 3.08
CA LEU A 19 -1.02 1.40 2.54
C LEU A 19 -2.04 1.31 3.69
N ALA A 20 -3.31 1.49 3.34
CA ALA A 20 -4.43 1.46 4.29
C ALA A 20 -4.64 0.11 5.00
N ASP A 21 -4.03 -0.98 4.52
CA ASP A 21 -4.04 -2.31 5.15
C ASP A 21 -2.80 -2.57 6.04
N ASN A 22 -2.04 -1.52 6.35
CA ASN A 22 -0.79 -1.57 7.12
C ASN A 22 0.35 -2.37 6.45
N THR A 23 0.35 -2.44 5.12
CA THR A 23 1.47 -2.99 4.32
C THR A 23 2.37 -1.90 3.73
N PRO A 24 3.67 -2.18 3.44
CA PRO A 24 4.57 -1.17 2.87
C PRO A 24 4.08 -0.65 1.51
N ASN A 25 3.98 0.67 1.33
CA ASN A 25 3.64 1.31 0.06
C ASN A 25 4.86 1.35 -0.88
N ASP A 26 5.30 0.16 -1.29
CA ASP A 26 6.48 -0.06 -2.12
C ASP A 26 6.11 -1.00 -3.27
N ALA A 27 6.26 -0.51 -4.49
CA ALA A 27 5.83 -1.21 -5.69
C ALA A 27 6.83 -2.28 -6.16
N ASP A 28 8.00 -2.33 -5.53
CA ASP A 28 9.02 -3.35 -5.77
C ASP A 28 9.11 -4.34 -4.58
N ARG A 29 8.12 -4.32 -3.66
CA ARG A 29 8.02 -5.25 -2.52
C ARG A 29 7.76 -6.70 -2.96
N VAL A 30 8.25 -7.67 -2.16
CA VAL A 30 8.04 -9.11 -2.39
C VAL A 30 6.60 -9.53 -2.08
N GLU A 31 5.99 -8.93 -1.05
CA GLU A 31 4.64 -9.25 -0.61
C GLU A 31 3.58 -8.84 -1.65
N ILE A 32 2.84 -9.81 -2.17
CA ILE A 32 1.66 -9.54 -3.00
C ILE A 32 0.48 -9.08 -2.14
N GLY A 33 -0.52 -8.49 -2.77
CA GLY A 33 -1.73 -8.07 -2.09
C GLY A 33 -2.82 -7.66 -3.09
N PRO A 34 -3.86 -6.97 -2.60
CA PRO A 34 -4.88 -6.38 -3.45
C PRO A 34 -4.27 -5.47 -4.52
N THR A 35 -4.83 -5.48 -5.72
CA THR A 35 -4.43 -4.55 -6.78
C THR A 35 -4.95 -3.14 -6.50
N VAL A 36 -4.35 -2.13 -7.13
CA VAL A 36 -4.83 -0.74 -7.06
C VAL A 36 -6.29 -0.62 -7.50
N LEU A 37 -6.74 -1.44 -8.44
CA LEU A 37 -8.15 -1.48 -8.85
C LEU A 37 -9.06 -1.89 -7.69
N ALA A 38 -8.75 -3.00 -7.02
CA ALA A 38 -9.54 -3.49 -5.87
C ALA A 38 -9.54 -2.48 -4.72
N LEU A 39 -8.38 -1.90 -4.40
CA LEU A 39 -8.27 -0.88 -3.33
C LEU A 39 -9.18 0.33 -3.61
N ARG A 40 -9.22 0.81 -4.86
CA ARG A 40 -10.09 1.93 -5.26
C ARG A 40 -11.57 1.57 -5.23
N GLU A 41 -11.93 0.36 -5.65
CA GLU A 41 -13.32 -0.11 -5.58
C GLU A 41 -13.79 -0.21 -4.13
N TRP A 42 -12.95 -0.69 -3.22
CA TRP A 42 -13.26 -0.76 -1.80
C TRP A 42 -13.33 0.61 -1.13
N GLU A 43 -12.44 1.54 -1.47
CA GLU A 43 -12.50 2.92 -1.03
C GLU A 43 -13.81 3.60 -1.50
N ALA A 44 -14.16 3.45 -2.77
CA ALA A 44 -15.41 3.97 -3.34
C ALA A 44 -16.66 3.34 -2.70
N ALA A 45 -16.58 2.08 -2.29
CA ALA A 45 -17.62 1.39 -1.55
C ALA A 45 -17.65 1.75 -0.05
N GLY A 46 -16.70 2.54 0.46
CA GLY A 46 -16.59 2.91 1.87
C GLY A 46 -16.19 1.75 2.79
N LEU A 47 -15.53 0.73 2.26
CA LEU A 47 -15.08 -0.43 3.05
C LEU A 47 -13.79 -0.10 3.79
N THR A 48 -13.75 -0.45 5.08
CA THR A 48 -12.54 -0.34 5.90
C THR A 48 -11.64 -1.55 5.63
N LEU A 49 -10.37 -1.29 5.32
CA LEU A 49 -9.39 -2.35 5.09
C LEU A 49 -8.88 -2.92 6.42
N PRO A 50 -8.59 -4.23 6.48
CA PRO A 50 -8.04 -4.84 7.68
C PRO A 50 -6.57 -4.43 7.88
N ASP A 51 -6.15 -4.28 9.13
CA ASP A 51 -4.73 -4.23 9.48
C ASP A 51 -4.14 -5.64 9.39
N LEU A 52 -3.34 -5.90 8.34
CA LEU A 52 -2.79 -7.24 8.10
C LEU A 52 -1.78 -7.68 9.17
N GLN A 53 -1.12 -6.75 9.85
CA GLN A 53 -0.18 -7.10 10.92
C GLN A 53 -0.93 -7.53 12.18
N ALA A 54 -2.05 -6.88 12.49
CA ALA A 54 -2.89 -7.23 13.63
C ALA A 54 -3.72 -8.51 13.41
N MET A 55 -4.01 -8.84 12.15
CA MET A 55 -4.80 -10.03 11.79
C MET A 55 -3.99 -11.34 11.81
N ARG A 56 -2.67 -11.26 11.67
CA ARG A 56 -1.74 -12.41 11.69
C ARG A 56 -1.49 -12.90 13.11
#